data_AF-A0A917ARF6-F1
#
_entry.id   AF-A0A917ARF6-F1
#
_cell.length_a   1.000
_cell.length_b   1.000
_cell.length_c   1.000
_cell.angle_alpha   90.00
_cell.angle_beta   90.00
_cell.angle_gamma   90.00
#
_symmetry.space_group_name_H-M   'P 1'
#
loop_
_entity.id
_entity.type
_entity.pdbx_description
1 polymer ?
#
loop_
_entity_poly.entity_id
_entity_poly.type
_entity_poly.pdbx_seq_one_letter_code
_entity_poly.pdbx_strand_id
1 'polypeptide(L)' 'MKQFIYKVFTYDNDPYSNNDDGLEDELVGFGELGWELVSALPVVKGAGTAGEVSVHTNSIKFIFKKEK' A
#
# COMPACT_ATOMS: atom_id res chain seq x y z
N MET A 1 25.96 6.85 11.59
CA MET A 1 24.68 6.11 11.61
C MET A 1 23.82 6.69 10.51
N LYS A 2 23.27 5.87 9.61
CA LYS A 2 22.41 6.38 8.53
C LYS A 2 21.07 6.84 9.11
N GLN A 3 20.56 7.98 8.64
CA GLN A 3 19.22 8.48 8.99
C GLN A 3 18.27 8.16 7.83
N PHE A 4 17.06 7.69 8.15
CA PHE A 4 16.06 7.36 7.15
C PHE A 4 14.79 8.18 7.36
N ILE A 5 14.17 8.58 6.26
CA ILE A 5 12.80 9.10 6.21
C ILE A 5 11.87 8.02 5.67
N TYR A 6 10.61 8.03 6.10
CA TYR A 6 9.62 7.02 5.73
C TYR A 6 8.41 7.65 5.04
N LYS A 7 7.84 6.93 4.08
CA LYS A 7 6.60 7.31 3.38
C LYS A 7 5.65 6.12 3.36
N VAL A 8 4.36 6.39 3.54
CA VAL A 8 3.29 5.39 3.42
C VAL A 8 2.43 5.77 2.21
N PHE A 9 2.20 4.82 1.32
CA PHE A 9 1.31 4.91 0.18
C PHE A 9 0.18 3.90 0.36
N THR A 10 -1.07 4.29 0.15
CA THR A 10 -2.22 3.37 0.24
C THR A 10 -2.81 3.24 -1.15
N TYR A 11 -2.80 2.03 -1.68
CA TYR A 11 -3.51 1.66 -2.89
C TYR A 11 -4.88 1.11 -2.52
N ASP A 12 -5.94 1.72 -3.02
CA ASP A 12 -7.30 1.22 -2.86
C ASP A 12 -7.67 0.43 -4.12
N ASN A 13 -7.88 -0.87 -3.96
CA ASN A 13 -8.26 -1.80 -5.00
C ASN A 13 -9.78 -1.67 -5.21
N ASP A 14 -10.18 -0.64 -5.97
CA ASP A 14 -11.57 -0.43 -6.37
C ASP A 14 -11.94 -1.44 -7.47
N PRO A 15 -12.92 -2.33 -7.25
CA PRO A 15 -13.32 -3.34 -8.25
C PRO A 15 -13.82 -2.74 -9.57
N TYR A 16 -14.14 -1.45 -9.62
CA TYR A 16 -14.57 -0.77 -10.85
C TYR A 16 -13.41 -0.14 -11.65
N SER A 17 -12.20 -0.11 -11.11
CA SER A 17 -11.03 0.50 -11.76
C SER A 17 -9.74 -0.25 -11.45
N ASN A 18 -9.75 -1.58 -11.56
CA ASN A 18 -8.53 -2.41 -11.57
C ASN A 18 -7.69 -2.07 -12.80
N ASN A 19 -6.98 -0.95 -12.77
CA ASN A 19 -5.96 -0.62 -13.75
C ASN A 19 -4.61 -0.81 -13.05
N ASP A 20 -4.10 -2.04 -13.11
CA ASP A 20 -2.82 -2.45 -12.54
C ASP A 20 -1.67 -1.55 -13.02
N ASP A 21 -1.80 -1.00 -14.24
CA ASP A 21 -0.85 -0.06 -14.85
C ASP A 21 -0.57 1.18 -13.96
N GLY A 22 -1.61 1.72 -13.30
CA GLY A 22 -1.44 2.92 -12.46
C GLY A 22 -0.67 2.63 -11.17
N LEU A 23 -0.82 1.43 -10.61
CA LEU A 23 -0.04 1.00 -9.45
C LEU A 23 1.42 0.77 -9.84
N GLU A 24 1.67 0.12 -10.99
CA GLU A 24 3.03 -0.11 -11.48
C GLU A 24 3.77 1.22 -11.70
N ASP A 25 3.16 2.17 -12.40
CA ASP A 25 3.74 3.49 -12.65
C ASP A 25 4.10 4.23 -11.34
N GLU A 26 3.23 4.18 -10.33
CA GLU A 26 3.51 4.78 -9.03
C GLU A 26 4.68 4.10 -8.30
N LEU A 27 4.73 2.76 -8.30
CA LEU A 27 5.80 2.00 -7.67
C LEU A 27 7.15 2.24 -8.36
N VAL A 28 7.17 2.30 -9.69
CA VAL A 28 8.35 2.68 -10.49
C VAL A 28 8.80 4.09 -10.13
N GLY A 29 7.87 5.05 -10.11
CA GLY A 29 8.17 6.44 -9.72
C GLY A 29 8.77 6.57 -8.33
N PHE A 30 8.32 5.76 -7.36
CA PHE A 30 8.96 5.70 -6.03
C PHE A 30 10.41 5.23 -6.12
N GLY A 31 10.68 4.17 -6.88
CA GLY A 31 12.03 3.65 -7.10
C GLY A 31 12.95 4.70 -7.73
N GLU A 32 12.49 5.39 -8.77
CA GLU A 32 13.25 6.46 -9.44
C GLU A 32 13.56 7.65 -8.51
N LEU A 33 12.64 7.96 -7.59
CA LEU A 33 12.83 8.97 -6.56
C LEU A 33 13.75 8.51 -5.41
N GLY A 34 14.29 7.30 -5.46
CA GLY A 34 15.20 6.74 -4.46
C GLY A 34 14.51 6.25 -3.20
N TRP A 35 13.21 5.93 -3.27
CA TRP A 35 12.50 5.24 -2.20
C TRP A 35 12.70 3.74 -2.32
N GLU A 36 13.03 3.08 -1.22
CA GLU A 36 13.16 1.63 -1.11
C GLU A 36 11.91 1.06 -0.43
N LEU A 37 11.28 0.06 -1.06
CA LEU A 37 10.14 -0.64 -0.48
C LEU A 37 10.58 -1.45 0.75
N VAL A 38 9.91 -1.23 1.87
CA VAL A 38 10.15 -1.93 3.14
C VAL A 38 9.09 -2.99 3.39
N SER A 39 7.82 -2.69 3.11
CA SER A 39 6.71 -3.60 3.37
C SER A 39 5.47 -3.25 2.53
N ALA A 40 4.67 -4.24 2.20
CA ALA A 40 3.34 -4.09 1.63
C ALA A 40 2.34 -4.87 2.51
N LEU A 41 1.33 -4.18 3.04
CA LEU A 41 0.42 -4.71 4.05
C LEU A 41 -1.03 -4.60 3.56
N PRO A 42 -1.78 -5.72 3.47
CA PRO A 42 -3.20 -5.66 3.19
C PRO A 42 -3.93 -4.97 4.35
N VAL A 43 -4.83 -4.03 4.03
CA VAL A 43 -5.73 -3.41 5.00
C VAL A 43 -6.99 -4.25 5.07
N VAL A 44 -7.09 -5.03 6.14
CA VAL A 44 -8.27 -5.83 6.43
C VAL A 44 -9.28 -4.96 7.18
N LYS A 45 -10.46 -4.73 6.59
CA LYS A 45 -11.60 -4.15 7.28
C LYS A 45 -12.58 -5.27 7.62
N GLY A 46 -12.71 -5.58 8.90
CA GLY A 46 -13.78 -6.45 9.38
C GLY A 46 -15.07 -5.64 9.48
N ALA A 47 -16.08 -6.01 8.69
CA ALA A 47 -17.44 -5.53 8.87
C ALA A 47 -18.30 -6.73 9.25
N GLY A 48 -18.97 -6.66 10.40
CA GLY A 48 -19.77 -7.76 10.90
C GLY A 48 -20.58 -7.40 12.14
N THR A 49 -21.79 -7.95 12.23
CA THR A 49 -22.51 -8.09 13.50
C THR A 49 -22.17 -9.47 14.11
N ALA A 50 -22.42 -9.66 15.40
CA ALA A 50 -22.04 -10.90 16.08
C ALA A 50 -22.61 -12.14 15.36
N GLY A 51 -21.72 -12.96 14.79
CA GLY A 51 -22.06 -14.20 14.05
C GLY A 51 -21.67 -14.19 12.57
N GLU A 52 -21.46 -13.02 11.96
CA GLU A 52 -21.06 -12.91 10.54
C GLU A 52 -19.89 -11.93 10.42
N VAL A 53 -18.66 -12.46 10.31
CA VAL A 53 -17.47 -11.64 10.04
C VAL A 53 -17.16 -11.74 8.55
N SER A 54 -17.53 -10.72 7.79
CA SER A 54 -17.07 -10.57 6.41
C SER A 54 -15.72 -9.85 6.42
N VAL A 55 -14.69 -10.55 5.96
CA VAL A 55 -13.33 -10.03 5.82
C VAL A 55 -13.14 -9.57 4.38
N HIS A 56 -13.00 -8.25 4.18
CA HIS A 56 -12.68 -7.67 2.88
C HIS A 56 -11.34 -6.93 2.94
N THR A 57 -10.53 -7.11 1.89
CA THR A 57 -9.26 -6.42 1.70
C THR A 57 -9.35 -5.61 0.42
N ASN A 58 -9.77 -4.36 0.55
CA ASN A 58 -9.92 -3.45 -0.59
C ASN A 58 -8.76 -2.45 -0.67
N SER A 59 -7.75 -2.56 0.19
CA SER A 59 -6.62 -1.64 0.16
C SER A 59 -5.32 -2.32 0.56
N ILE A 60 -4.21 -1.85 0.02
CA ILE A 60 -2.85 -2.29 0.37
C ILE A 60 -2.05 -1.04 0.76
N LYS A 61 -1.36 -1.10 1.89
CA LYS A 61 -0.42 -0.06 2.34
C LYS A 61 1.00 -0.46 2.00
N PHE A 62 1.66 0.35 1.20
CA PHE A 62 3.08 0.25 0.90
C PHE A 62 3.86 1.20 1.81
N ILE A 63 4.91 0.69 2.45
CA ILE A 63 5.80 1.44 3.32
C ILE A 63 7.16 1.52 2.64
N PHE A 64 7.64 2.74 2.46
CA PHE A 64 8.93 3.04 1.86
C PHE A 64 9.85 3.73 2.84
N LYS A 65 11.16 3.59 2.63
CA LYS A 65 12.20 4.37 3.30
C LYS A 65 13.13 5.02 2.28
N LYS A 66 13.77 6.12 2.66
CA LYS A 66 14.82 6.78 1.87
C LYS A 66 15.90 7.31 2.82
N GLU A 67 17.16 7.22 2.44
CA GLU A 67 18.25 7.81 3.22
C GLU A 67 18.13 9.35 3.19
N LYS A 68 18.31 9.99 4.36
CA LYS A 68 18.15 11.43 4.53
C LYS A 68 19.29 12.22 3.88
#